data_AF-A0A821S3I6-F1
#
_entry.id   AF-A0A821S3I6-F1
#
_cell.length_a   1.000
_cell.length_b   1.000
_cell.length_c   1.000
_cell.angle_alpha   90.00
_cell.angle_beta   90.00
_cell.angle_gamma   90.00
#
_symmetry.space_group_name_H-M   'P 1'
#
loop_
_entity.id
_entity.type
_entity.pdbx_description
1 polymer ?
#
loop_
_entity_poly.entity_id
_entity_poly.type
_entity_poly.pdbx_seq_one_letter_code
_entity_poly.pdbx_strand_id
1 'polypeptide(L)'
;DGTEMTGELPPLPSPVDYLNPSILSTIQSYDFDRFEQLIGYRFHQRAYLIQAFTHASYSYNTITDCYQRLEFLGDAVLDYVITRYLYEHPKRHSPGELTDLRSALVNNNIFAY
;
A
#
# COMPACT_ATOMS: atom_id res chain seq x y z
N ASP A 1 29.58 22.90 -2.84
CA ASP A 1 29.21 22.07 -3.98
C ASP A 1 27.70 21.89 -3.92
N GLY A 2 26.98 22.60 -4.77
CA GLY A 2 25.52 22.76 -4.69
C GLY A 2 24.86 21.74 -5.59
N THR A 3 24.34 20.66 -5.01
CA THR A 3 23.49 19.72 -5.73
C THR A 3 22.06 20.24 -5.67
N GLU A 4 21.51 20.58 -6.84
CA GLU A 4 20.10 20.89 -7.03
C GLU A 4 19.24 19.74 -6.49
N MET A 5 18.52 20.00 -5.41
CA MET A 5 17.46 19.11 -4.91
C MET A 5 16.27 19.26 -5.87
N THR A 6 16.26 18.50 -6.96
CA THR A 6 15.00 18.21 -7.66
C THR A 6 14.03 17.68 -6.60
N GLY A 7 12.93 18.40 -6.34
CA GLY A 7 11.99 18.13 -5.23
C GLY A 7 11.20 16.82 -5.36
N GLU A 8 11.71 15.85 -6.10
CA GLU A 8 11.16 14.51 -6.21
C GLU A 8 11.70 13.66 -5.07
N LEU A 9 10.78 13.10 -4.30
CA LEU A 9 11.11 12.07 -3.32
C LEU A 9 11.79 10.90 -4.04
N PRO A 10 12.86 10.31 -3.48
CA PRO A 10 13.46 9.12 -4.07
C PRO A 10 12.40 8.00 -4.20
N PRO A 11 12.52 7.13 -5.21
CA PRO A 11 11.59 6.01 -5.36
C PRO A 11 11.61 5.16 -4.09
N LEU A 12 10.44 4.65 -3.71
CA LEU A 12 10.35 3.73 -2.58
C LEU A 12 11.28 2.53 -2.85
N PRO A 13 12.09 2.11 -1.86
CA PRO A 13 12.92 0.93 -2.02
C PRO A 13 12.04 -0.27 -2.36
N SER A 14 12.43 -1.02 -3.39
CA SER A 14 11.71 -2.21 -3.80
C SER A 14 11.87 -3.31 -2.75
N PRO A 15 10.84 -4.14 -2.52
CA PRO A 15 10.95 -5.34 -1.69
C PRO A 15 11.99 -6.33 -2.23
N VAL A 16 12.47 -6.15 -3.47
CA VAL A 16 13.38 -7.10 -4.13
C VAL A 16 14.74 -6.50 -4.54
N ASP A 17 15.03 -5.24 -4.21
CA ASP A 17 16.28 -4.58 -4.63
C ASP A 17 17.56 -5.31 -4.15
N TYR A 18 17.42 -6.16 -3.13
CA TYR A 18 18.53 -6.91 -2.51
C TYR A 18 18.46 -8.42 -2.74
N LEU A 19 17.55 -8.91 -3.60
CA LEU A 19 17.33 -10.35 -3.79
C LEU A 19 18.11 -10.93 -4.97
N ASN A 20 18.41 -12.23 -4.91
CA ASN A 20 19.11 -12.94 -5.98
C ASN A 20 18.18 -13.28 -7.18
N PRO A 21 18.73 -13.54 -8.37
CA PRO A 21 17.93 -13.83 -9.58
C PRO A 21 17.00 -15.05 -9.45
N SER A 22 17.36 -16.07 -8.66
CA SER A 22 16.54 -17.26 -8.45
C SER A 22 15.24 -16.97 -7.68
N ILE A 23 15.27 -15.99 -6.77
CA ILE A 23 14.07 -15.53 -6.07
C ILE A 23 13.17 -14.74 -7.04
N LEU A 24 13.73 -13.92 -7.93
CA LEU A 24 12.94 -13.22 -8.95
C LEU A 24 12.17 -14.17 -9.86
N SER A 25 12.76 -15.30 -10.27
CA SER A 25 12.04 -16.33 -11.04
C SER A 25 10.92 -16.98 -10.23
N THR A 26 11.09 -17.12 -8.91
CA THR A 26 10.05 -17.66 -8.02
C THR A 26 8.87 -16.68 -7.92
N ILE A 27 9.13 -15.38 -7.78
CA ILE A 27 8.11 -14.32 -7.77
C ILE A 27 7.29 -14.33 -9.07
N GLN A 28 7.96 -14.52 -10.21
CA GLN A 28 7.30 -14.58 -11.52
C GLN A 28 6.42 -15.83 -11.71
N SER A 29 6.68 -16.91 -10.96
CA SER A 29 5.86 -18.13 -11.03
C SER A 29 4.53 -18.05 -10.27
N TYR A 30 4.35 -17.06 -9.40
CA TYR A 30 3.06 -16.83 -8.75
C TYR A 30 2.06 -16.27 -9.75
N ASP A 31 0.91 -16.93 -9.86
CA ASP A 31 -0.20 -16.45 -10.66
C ASP A 31 -1.02 -15.42 -9.88
N PHE A 32 -0.80 -14.15 -10.21
CA PHE A 32 -1.59 -13.03 -9.71
C PHE A 32 -2.57 -12.49 -10.76
N ASP A 33 -2.65 -13.08 -11.95
CA ASP A 33 -3.39 -12.49 -13.08
C ASP A 33 -4.87 -12.33 -12.74
N ARG A 34 -5.45 -13.34 -12.07
CA ARG A 34 -6.84 -13.29 -11.59
C ARG A 34 -7.08 -12.17 -10.57
N PHE A 35 -6.12 -11.93 -9.67
CA PHE A 35 -6.23 -10.88 -8.66
C PHE A 35 -6.07 -9.50 -9.27
N GLU A 36 -5.06 -9.30 -10.12
CA GLU A 36 -4.82 -8.05 -10.85
C GLU A 36 -6.03 -7.65 -11.72
N GLN A 37 -6.69 -8.64 -12.34
CA GLN A 37 -7.94 -8.43 -13.07
C GLN A 37 -9.09 -8.01 -12.14
N LEU A 38 -9.23 -8.66 -10.98
CA LEU A 38 -10.30 -8.36 -10.02
C LEU A 38 -10.23 -6.93 -9.50
N ILE A 39 -9.03 -6.44 -9.19
CA ILE A 39 -8.81 -5.08 -8.68
C ILE A 39 -8.68 -4.03 -9.81
N GLY A 40 -8.64 -4.47 -11.08
CA GLY A 40 -8.48 -3.60 -12.24
C GLY A 40 -7.12 -2.89 -12.31
N TYR A 41 -6.08 -3.44 -11.68
CA TYR A 41 -4.75 -2.84 -11.59
C TYR A 41 -3.66 -3.88 -11.80
N ARG A 42 -2.69 -3.53 -12.67
CA ARG A 42 -1.52 -4.37 -12.95
C ARG A 42 -0.30 -3.79 -12.25
N PHE A 43 0.28 -4.55 -11.34
CA PHE A 43 1.46 -4.12 -10.60
C PHE A 43 2.67 -4.11 -11.52
N HIS A 44 3.41 -2.99 -11.49
CA HIS A 44 4.70 -2.91 -12.17
C HIS A 44 5.72 -3.88 -11.54
N GLN A 45 5.64 -4.08 -10.22
CA GLN A 45 6.46 -5.02 -9.46
C GLN A 45 5.58 -5.93 -8.60
N ARG A 46 5.40 -7.18 -9.03
CA ARG A 46 4.58 -8.20 -8.34
C ARG A 46 5.11 -8.60 -6.96
N ALA A 47 6.34 -8.22 -6.61
CA ALA A 47 6.86 -8.43 -5.27
C ALA A 47 6.08 -7.68 -4.19
N TYR A 48 5.49 -6.52 -4.51
CA TYR A 48 4.61 -5.82 -3.58
C TYR A 48 3.34 -6.60 -3.28
N LEU A 49 2.82 -7.38 -4.24
CA LEU A 49 1.69 -8.30 -3.99
C LEU A 49 2.09 -9.40 -3.01
N ILE A 50 3.25 -10.03 -3.21
CA ILE A 50 3.75 -11.06 -2.30
C ILE A 50 3.90 -10.50 -0.89
N GLN A 51 4.53 -9.33 -0.76
CA GLN A 51 4.66 -8.65 0.53
C GLN A 51 3.30 -8.37 1.17
N ALA A 52 2.35 -7.81 0.40
CA ALA A 52 1.02 -7.48 0.90
C ALA A 52 0.23 -8.72 1.35
N PHE A 53 0.44 -9.87 0.72
CA PHE A 53 -0.20 -11.14 1.11
C PHE A 53 0.57 -11.94 2.17
N THR A 54 1.75 -11.48 2.59
CA THR A 54 2.54 -12.22 3.57
C THR A 54 2.29 -11.72 4.99
N HIS A 55 1.55 -12.52 5.77
CA HIS A 55 1.33 -12.28 7.19
C HIS A 55 2.62 -12.43 8.01
N ALA A 56 2.76 -11.65 9.09
CA ALA A 56 3.95 -11.65 9.95
C ALA A 56 4.25 -13.01 10.63
N SER A 57 3.24 -13.87 10.79
CA SER A 57 3.42 -15.24 11.33
C SER A 57 3.94 -16.25 10.30
N TYR A 58 4.04 -15.87 9.03
CA TYR A 58 4.52 -16.76 7.98
C TYR A 58 6.06 -16.77 7.94
N SER A 59 6.65 -17.61 8.78
CA SER A 59 8.10 -17.72 8.96
C SER A 59 8.88 -18.24 7.74
N TYR A 60 8.17 -18.73 6.71
CA TYR A 60 8.76 -19.23 5.47
C TYR A 60 8.98 -18.13 4.42
N ASN A 61 8.58 -16.88 4.69
CA ASN A 61 8.91 -15.79 3.78
C ASN A 61 10.39 -15.43 3.89
N THR A 62 11.16 -15.86 2.89
CA THR A 62 12.55 -15.46 2.69
C THR A 62 12.70 -14.48 1.53
N ILE A 63 11.58 -14.05 0.95
CA ILE A 63 11.50 -13.31 -0.31
C ILE A 63 11.26 -11.82 -0.02
N THR A 64 10.26 -11.47 0.79
CA THR A 64 9.95 -10.08 1.13
C THR A 64 9.81 -9.88 2.63
N ASP A 65 9.68 -8.63 3.07
CA ASP A 65 9.12 -8.31 4.39
C ASP A 65 7.66 -8.81 4.49
N CYS A 66 7.08 -8.72 5.68
CA CYS A 66 5.63 -8.89 5.86
C CYS A 66 4.86 -7.61 5.48
N TYR A 67 3.54 -7.72 5.43
CA TYR A 67 2.64 -6.65 4.97
C TYR A 67 2.65 -5.39 5.85
N GLN A 68 3.13 -5.45 7.11
CA GLN A 68 2.98 -4.38 8.12
C GLN A 68 3.53 -3.02 7.69
N ARG A 69 4.63 -2.98 6.92
CA ARG A 69 5.17 -1.73 6.38
C ARG A 69 4.27 -1.11 5.30
N LEU A 70 3.65 -1.96 4.47
CA LEU A 70 2.69 -1.54 3.47
C LEU A 70 1.36 -1.13 4.12
N GLU A 71 0.95 -1.80 5.19
CA GLU A 71 -0.21 -1.42 6.02
C GLU A 71 -0.03 -0.01 6.59
N PHE A 72 1.11 0.25 7.24
CA PHE A 72 1.40 1.59 7.78
C PHE A 72 1.33 2.70 6.71
N LEU A 73 1.89 2.44 5.52
CA LEU A 73 1.81 3.39 4.40
C LEU A 73 0.37 3.52 3.87
N GLY A 74 -0.33 2.39 3.73
CA GLY A 74 -1.70 2.31 3.24
C GLY A 74 -2.68 3.08 4.13
N ASP A 75 -2.53 2.98 5.45
CA ASP A 75 -3.35 3.71 6.42
C ASP A 75 -3.23 5.22 6.22
N ALA A 76 -2.01 5.74 6.08
CA ALA A 76 -1.78 7.16 5.85
C ALA A 76 -2.35 7.65 4.49
N VAL A 77 -2.19 6.85 3.44
CA VAL A 77 -2.74 7.16 2.11
C VAL A 77 -4.26 7.17 2.15
N LEU A 78 -4.86 6.18 2.80
CA LEU A 78 -6.31 6.03 2.89
C LEU A 78 -6.94 7.16 3.73
N ASP A 79 -6.32 7.49 4.86
CA ASP A 79 -6.71 8.63 5.69
C ASP A 79 -6.70 9.94 4.89
N TYR A 80 -5.65 10.16 4.09
CA TYR A 80 -5.54 11.33 3.23
C TYR A 80 -6.64 11.38 2.16
N VAL A 81 -6.88 10.28 1.44
CA VAL A 81 -7.89 10.22 0.37
C VAL A 81 -9.30 10.45 0.93
N ILE A 82 -9.64 9.80 2.05
CA ILE A 82 -10.93 9.97 2.72
C ILE A 82 -11.08 11.40 3.24
N THR A 83 -10.07 11.91 3.95
CA THR A 83 -10.10 13.28 4.50
C THR A 83 -10.27 14.30 3.39
N ARG A 84 -9.54 14.15 2.27
CA ARG A 84 -9.66 15.02 1.10
C ARG A 84 -11.06 14.96 0.49
N TYR A 85 -11.61 13.75 0.28
CA TYR A 85 -12.94 13.57 -0.26
C TYR A 85 -14.01 14.24 0.63
N LEU A 86 -13.92 14.07 1.95
CA LEU A 86 -14.84 14.69 2.91
C LEU A 86 -14.70 16.22 2.95
N TYR A 87 -13.47 16.73 2.85
CA TYR A 87 -13.19 18.16 2.85
C TYR A 87 -13.71 18.86 1.59
N GLU A 88 -13.52 18.24 0.41
CA GLU A 88 -14.00 18.76 -0.88
C GLU A 88 -15.51 18.56 -1.08
N HIS A 89 -16.19 17.85 -0.17
CA HIS A 89 -17.60 17.51 -0.29
C HIS A 89 -18.51 18.76 -0.26
N PRO A 90 -19.50 18.88 -1.16
CA PRO A 90 -20.31 20.10 -1.33
C PRO A 90 -21.13 20.48 -0.09
N LYS A 91 -21.41 19.53 0.81
CA LYS A 91 -22.11 19.79 2.08
C LYS A 91 -21.30 20.62 3.07
N ARG A 92 -19.98 20.77 2.86
CA ARG A 92 -19.05 21.53 3.73
C ARG A 92 -19.24 21.20 5.22
N HIS A 93 -18.86 19.98 5.57
CA HIS A 93 -18.95 19.46 6.93
C HIS A 93 -18.17 20.31 7.93
N SER A 94 -18.71 20.44 9.14
CA SER A 94 -18.00 21.07 10.25
C SER A 94 -16.79 20.23 10.69
N PRO A 95 -15.79 20.81 11.38
CA PRO A 95 -14.62 20.07 11.86
C PRO A 95 -14.95 18.84 12.73
N GLY A 96 -16.02 18.92 13.54
CA GLY A 96 -16.50 17.79 14.34
C GLY A 96 -17.03 16.66 13.47
N GLU A 97 -17.91 16.97 12.51
CA GLU A 97 -18.46 15.98 11.58
C GLU A 97 -17.38 15.34 10.70
N LEU A 98 -16.36 16.09 10.27
CA LEU A 98 -15.22 15.53 9.54
C LEU A 98 -14.46 14.51 10.39
N THR A 99 -14.28 14.79 11.67
CA THR A 99 -13.59 13.88 12.61
C THR A 99 -14.41 12.60 12.83
N ASP A 100 -15.72 12.73 12.98
CA ASP A 100 -16.63 11.59 13.18
C ASP A 100 -16.73 10.72 11.92
N LEU A 101 -16.89 11.35 10.74
CA LEU A 101 -16.95 10.66 9.45
C LEU A 101 -15.64 9.94 9.13
N ARG A 102 -14.50 10.60 9.37
CA ARG A 102 -13.19 9.97 9.19
C ARG A 102 -13.03 8.76 10.10
N SER A 103 -13.41 8.87 11.37
CA SER A 103 -13.33 7.75 12.33
C SER A 103 -14.27 6.59 12.00
N ALA A 104 -15.42 6.88 11.37
CA ALA A 104 -16.35 5.85 10.91
C ALA A 104 -15.88 5.13 9.63
N LEU A 105 -15.19 5.83 8.73
CA LEU A 105 -14.71 5.28 7.46
C LEU A 105 -13.33 4.61 7.56
N VAL A 106 -12.47 5.11 8.44
CA VAL A 106 -11.14 4.55 8.71
C VAL A 106 -11.25 3.64 9.94
N ASN A 107 -11.83 2.46 9.75
CA ASN A 107 -11.97 1.46 10.80
C ASN A 107 -11.67 0.07 10.24
N ASN A 108 -10.79 -0.68 10.91
CA ASN A 108 -10.41 -2.05 10.55
C ASN A 108 -11.62 -2.98 10.37
N ASN A 109 -12.73 -2.73 11.07
CA ASN A 109 -13.96 -3.51 10.88
C ASN A 109 -14.63 -3.30 9.52
N ILE A 110 -14.45 -2.14 8.88
CA ILE A 110 -14.94 -1.87 7.53
C ILE A 110 -14.03 -2.56 6.49
N PHE A 111 -12.71 -2.60 6.71
CA PHE A 111 -11.78 -3.26 5.79
C PHE A 111 -11.82 -4.79 5.86
N ALA A 112 -12.31 -5.35 6.97
CA ALA A 112 -12.48 -6.77 7.16
C ALA A 112 -13.78 -7.34 6.56
N TYR A 113 -14.73 -6.48 6.16
CA TYR A 113 -16.08 -6.84 5.68
C TYR A 113 -16.18 -6.76 4.15
#